data_AF-A0A519QJP4-F1
#
_entry.id   AF-A0A519QJP4-F1
#
_cell.length_a   1.000
_cell.length_b   1.000
_cell.length_c   1.000
_cell.angle_alpha   90.00
_cell.angle_beta   90.00
_cell.angle_gamma   90.00
#
_symmetry.space_group_name_H-M   'P 1'
#
loop_
_entity.id
_entity.type
_entity.pdbx_description
1 polymer ?
#
loop_
_entity_poly.entity_id
_entity_poly.type
_entity_poly.pdbx_seq_one_letter_code
_entity_poly.pdbx_strand_id
1 'polypeptide(L)'
;IAIPFRDKNLWGLSDTLGKIVVKPFAKEIKDFLINEDGAFDSRYVIKTNKTYYVIDRNKKVYLPELNTYDSIKLKSNHPNHFWVYKKGLVGLFHKNKEIIPCLYEKVVLTYNDSYIVKKGQVLGLINSLGKLIIPMEYLDISQSWEKNDYENPKFVWIAKGMLVEKNFYDSKIVKKDNDYGSDLKMSTIDVIEEKEVDRKTEALLLKKYDAVQIYSNSIAYVTKNGKKGIVDIFNQEEIIYPIYEEVITYRNKDKKTVYKVKHNGKYGLIQAGNKTILNCEFDAIDYDGVIVKDSKRGMIVLNTIYPYIEPKYNTIKEIKNIKVKDDWWFGLFEVTTEKGKGLVGENGVEFFKD
;
A
#
# COMPACT_ATOMS: atom_id res chain seq x y z
N ILE A 1 11.09 0.23 15.69
CA ILE A 1 11.14 0.00 14.22
C ILE A 1 12.58 -0.32 13.83
N ALA A 2 12.82 -1.33 12.99
CA ALA A 2 14.16 -1.69 12.50
C ALA A 2 14.11 -1.96 10.97
N ILE A 3 14.55 -0.99 10.18
CA ILE A 3 14.49 -0.97 8.72
C ILE A 3 15.77 -1.60 8.14
N PRO A 4 15.69 -2.37 7.04
CA PRO A 4 16.87 -2.82 6.33
C PRO A 4 17.79 -1.67 5.93
N PHE A 5 19.08 -1.78 6.28
CA PHE A 5 20.12 -0.81 5.96
C PHE A 5 21.26 -1.49 5.22
N ARG A 6 21.69 -0.97 4.06
CA ARG A 6 22.80 -1.53 3.28
C ARG A 6 24.11 -0.78 3.54
N ASP A 7 25.17 -1.48 3.88
CA ASP A 7 26.53 -0.96 3.99
C ASP A 7 27.42 -1.74 3.02
N LYS A 8 27.83 -1.08 1.93
CA LYS A 8 28.54 -1.68 0.79
C LYS A 8 27.73 -2.87 0.24
N ASN A 9 28.23 -4.08 0.46
CA ASN A 9 27.69 -5.34 -0.04
C ASN A 9 26.89 -6.14 1.02
N LEU A 10 26.74 -5.61 2.23
CA LEU A 10 26.03 -6.29 3.31
C LEU A 10 24.85 -5.46 3.82
N TRP A 11 23.86 -6.16 4.33
CA TRP A 11 22.65 -5.62 4.93
C TRP A 11 22.68 -5.83 6.44
N GLY A 12 22.39 -4.75 7.16
CA GLY A 12 22.07 -4.73 8.59
C GLY A 12 20.68 -4.13 8.79
N LEU A 13 20.43 -3.61 10.00
CA LEU A 13 19.18 -2.94 10.35
C LEU A 13 19.49 -1.60 11.01
N SER A 14 18.71 -0.56 10.70
CA SER A 14 18.74 0.74 11.37
C SER A 14 17.36 1.14 11.90
N ASP A 15 17.28 2.14 12.77
CA ASP A 15 16.01 2.81 13.03
C ASP A 15 15.63 3.77 11.87
N THR A 16 14.52 4.49 12.02
CA THR A 16 14.01 5.47 11.03
C THR A 16 14.91 6.69 10.87
N LEU A 17 15.87 6.91 11.78
CA LEU A 17 16.85 8.00 11.73
C LEU A 17 18.20 7.53 11.15
N GLY A 18 18.30 6.27 10.71
CA GLY A 18 19.51 5.70 10.13
C GLY A 18 20.55 5.27 11.17
N LYS A 19 20.23 5.28 12.46
CA LYS A 19 21.12 4.76 13.49
C LYS A 19 21.12 3.23 13.43
N ILE A 20 22.31 2.65 13.33
CA ILE A 20 22.47 1.19 13.24
C ILE A 20 21.94 0.52 14.51
N VAL A 21 20.98 -0.38 14.34
CA VAL A 21 20.40 -1.24 15.39
C VAL A 21 21.04 -2.62 15.36
N VAL A 22 21.28 -3.16 14.16
CA VAL A 22 21.98 -4.44 13.95
C VAL A 22 23.06 -4.21 12.91
N LYS A 23 24.32 -4.47 13.27
CA LYS A 23 25.46 -4.37 12.35
C LYS A 23 25.23 -5.26 11.11
N PRO A 24 25.74 -4.87 9.92
CA PRO A 24 25.59 -5.66 8.70
C PRO A 24 25.94 -7.15 8.91
N PHE A 25 25.06 -8.03 8.48
CA PHE A 25 25.16 -9.48 8.72
C PHE A 25 24.64 -10.34 7.57
N ALA A 26 23.84 -9.80 6.65
CA ALA A 26 23.25 -10.54 5.53
C ALA A 26 23.80 -10.04 4.20
N LYS A 27 23.93 -10.91 3.20
CA LYS A 27 24.26 -10.47 1.83
C LYS A 27 23.07 -9.80 1.14
N GLU A 28 21.87 -10.21 1.49
CA GLU A 28 20.65 -9.71 0.87
C GLU A 28 19.45 -9.88 1.80
N ILE A 29 18.68 -8.80 1.99
CA ILE A 29 17.34 -8.83 2.60
C ILE A 29 16.33 -8.63 1.46
N LYS A 30 15.51 -9.64 1.20
CA LYS A 30 14.61 -9.68 0.02
C LYS A 30 13.23 -9.12 0.29
N ASP A 31 12.72 -9.33 1.49
CA ASP A 31 11.45 -8.79 1.97
C ASP A 31 11.52 -8.69 3.49
N PHE A 32 10.63 -7.89 4.07
CA PHE A 32 10.56 -7.70 5.51
C PHE A 32 9.17 -7.25 5.94
N LEU A 33 8.83 -7.57 7.18
CA LEU A 33 7.62 -7.14 7.85
C LEU A 33 8.01 -6.47 9.16
N ILE A 34 7.64 -5.20 9.32
CA ILE A 34 7.86 -4.45 10.55
C ILE A 34 6.66 -4.64 11.46
N ASN A 35 6.93 -4.81 12.75
CA ASN A 35 5.90 -4.88 13.78
C ASN A 35 5.44 -3.46 14.13
N GLU A 36 4.13 -3.22 14.03
CA GLU A 36 3.51 -1.91 14.22
C GLU A 36 2.93 -1.73 15.64
N ASP A 37 2.48 -2.80 16.28
CA ASP A 37 1.62 -2.76 17.47
C ASP A 37 2.08 -3.68 18.63
N GLY A 38 3.17 -4.43 18.45
CA GLY A 38 3.63 -5.41 19.43
C GLY A 38 3.13 -6.84 19.18
N ALA A 39 2.24 -7.08 18.22
CA ALA A 39 1.58 -8.37 18.05
C ALA A 39 2.50 -9.52 17.58
N PHE A 40 3.64 -9.22 16.97
CA PHE A 40 4.61 -10.21 16.49
C PHE A 40 6.01 -9.59 16.31
N ASP A 41 7.13 -10.31 16.42
CA ASP A 41 8.43 -9.67 16.11
C ASP A 41 8.58 -9.38 14.61
N SER A 42 9.25 -8.28 14.26
CA SER A 42 9.55 -7.99 12.85
C SER A 42 10.27 -9.16 12.18
N ARG A 43 9.91 -9.45 10.92
CA ARG A 43 10.43 -10.58 10.14
C ARG A 43 11.26 -10.07 8.97
N TYR A 44 12.35 -10.75 8.65
CA TYR A 44 13.23 -10.43 7.54
C TYR A 44 13.51 -11.70 6.72
N VAL A 45 13.24 -11.64 5.42
CA VAL A 45 13.58 -12.70 4.48
C VAL A 45 15.03 -12.48 4.04
N ILE A 46 15.91 -13.34 4.51
CA ILE A 46 17.32 -13.33 4.11
C ILE A 46 17.51 -14.28 2.94
N LYS A 47 18.27 -13.87 1.94
CA LYS A 47 18.68 -14.73 0.84
C LYS A 47 20.15 -15.09 0.94
N THR A 48 20.46 -16.38 0.86
CA THR A 48 21.81 -16.91 0.69
C THR A 48 22.04 -17.29 -0.77
N ASN A 49 23.22 -17.84 -1.09
CA ASN A 49 23.54 -18.27 -2.45
C ASN A 49 22.59 -19.37 -2.97
N LYS A 50 21.97 -20.17 -2.08
CA LYS A 50 21.21 -21.37 -2.45
C LYS A 50 19.75 -21.37 -1.99
N THR A 51 19.36 -20.52 -1.04
CA THR A 51 18.01 -20.56 -0.45
C THR A 51 17.63 -19.26 0.27
N TYR A 52 16.43 -19.24 0.83
CA TYR A 52 15.86 -18.16 1.62
C TYR A 52 15.50 -18.68 3.00
N TYR A 53 15.61 -17.83 4.01
CA TYR A 53 15.20 -18.14 5.38
C TYR A 53 14.62 -16.90 6.05
N VAL A 54 13.89 -17.08 7.14
CA VAL A 54 13.18 -15.99 7.84
C VAL A 54 13.72 -15.86 9.25
N ILE A 55 14.11 -14.64 9.63
CA ILE A 55 14.58 -14.31 10.98
C ILE A 55 13.87 -13.08 11.53
N ASP A 56 14.04 -12.83 12.82
CA ASP A 56 13.79 -11.51 13.42
C ASP A 56 15.06 -10.67 13.58
N ARG A 57 14.90 -9.48 14.19
CA ARG A 57 16.01 -8.55 14.50
C ARG A 57 17.07 -9.12 15.44
N ASN A 58 16.70 -10.09 16.28
CA ASN A 58 17.59 -10.76 17.22
C ASN A 58 18.21 -12.03 16.59
N LYS A 59 18.00 -12.25 15.28
CA LYS A 59 18.43 -13.43 14.52
C LYS A 59 17.78 -14.74 14.97
N LYS A 60 16.65 -14.68 15.69
CA LYS A 60 15.85 -15.88 15.95
C LYS A 60 15.28 -16.37 14.63
N VAL A 61 15.42 -17.66 14.36
CA VAL A 61 14.99 -18.29 13.12
C VAL A 61 13.51 -18.71 13.21
N TYR A 62 12.73 -18.27 12.23
CA TYR A 62 11.30 -18.59 12.08
C TYR A 62 11.04 -19.56 10.92
N LEU A 63 11.86 -19.49 9.87
CA LEU A 63 11.92 -20.49 8.81
C LEU A 63 13.39 -20.84 8.58
N PRO A 64 13.81 -22.11 8.77
CA PRO A 64 15.23 -22.49 8.70
C PRO A 64 15.76 -22.56 7.26
N GLU A 65 17.07 -22.37 7.13
CA GLU A 65 17.79 -22.40 5.85
C GLU A 65 17.75 -23.77 5.15
N LEU A 66 17.51 -24.86 5.90
CA LEU A 66 17.52 -26.23 5.38
C LEU A 66 16.50 -26.47 4.26
N ASN A 67 15.44 -25.66 4.19
CA ASN A 67 14.42 -25.79 3.17
C ASN A 67 14.79 -24.93 1.95
N THR A 68 15.05 -25.58 0.81
CA THR A 68 15.37 -24.92 -0.46
C THR A 68 14.10 -24.43 -1.17
N TYR A 69 13.78 -23.16 -1.03
CA TYR A 69 12.68 -22.48 -1.73
C TYR A 69 13.21 -21.44 -2.72
N ASP A 70 12.46 -21.19 -3.78
CA ASP A 70 12.78 -20.21 -4.83
C ASP A 70 12.42 -18.78 -4.40
N SER A 71 11.39 -18.64 -3.57
CA SER A 71 11.00 -17.37 -2.92
C SER A 71 10.14 -17.59 -1.69
N ILE A 72 10.05 -16.55 -0.86
CA ILE A 72 9.21 -16.48 0.33
C ILE A 72 8.43 -15.17 0.27
N LYS A 73 7.14 -15.21 0.59
CA LYS A 73 6.29 -14.02 0.68
C LYS A 73 5.74 -13.84 2.10
N LEU A 74 5.96 -12.65 2.65
CA LEU A 74 5.40 -12.22 3.93
C LEU A 74 4.10 -11.44 3.70
N LYS A 75 3.19 -11.46 4.69
CA LYS A 75 1.96 -10.66 4.67
C LYS A 75 1.72 -10.03 6.04
N SER A 76 1.44 -8.74 6.08
CA SER A 76 1.25 -7.97 7.33
C SER A 76 0.04 -8.44 8.13
N ASN A 77 -1.07 -8.74 7.47
CA ASN A 77 -2.28 -9.26 8.11
C ASN A 77 -2.15 -10.71 8.62
N HIS A 78 -1.07 -11.43 8.25
CA HIS A 78 -0.83 -12.82 8.65
C HIS A 78 0.66 -13.04 8.99
N PRO A 79 1.19 -12.38 10.03
CA PRO A 79 2.63 -12.27 10.29
C PRO A 79 3.33 -13.59 10.64
N ASN A 80 2.54 -14.59 11.05
CA ASN A 80 3.02 -15.93 11.37
C ASN A 80 2.81 -16.93 10.22
N HIS A 81 2.37 -16.47 9.05
CA HIS A 81 2.23 -17.26 7.83
C HIS A 81 3.31 -16.89 6.82
N PHE A 82 4.09 -17.88 6.40
CA PHE A 82 5.11 -17.71 5.36
C PHE A 82 4.71 -18.53 4.14
N TRP A 83 4.36 -17.86 3.05
CA TRP A 83 4.12 -18.52 1.76
C TRP A 83 5.47 -18.82 1.15
N VAL A 84 5.74 -20.10 0.91
CA VAL A 84 6.99 -20.59 0.35
C VAL A 84 6.73 -21.13 -1.05
N TYR A 85 7.64 -20.87 -1.98
CA TYR A 85 7.46 -21.23 -3.39
C TYR A 85 8.62 -22.09 -3.85
N LYS A 86 8.32 -23.18 -4.56
CA LYS A 86 9.34 -24.09 -5.12
C LYS A 86 8.84 -24.69 -6.43
N LYS A 87 9.61 -24.53 -7.52
CA LYS A 87 9.31 -25.02 -8.87
C LYS A 87 7.90 -24.65 -9.33
N GLY A 88 7.48 -23.41 -9.05
CA GLY A 88 6.14 -22.91 -9.38
C GLY A 88 5.01 -23.39 -8.47
N LEU A 89 5.28 -24.26 -7.50
CA LEU A 89 4.31 -24.74 -6.51
C LEU A 89 4.44 -23.95 -5.20
N VAL A 90 3.35 -23.93 -4.45
CA VAL A 90 3.16 -23.14 -3.23
C VAL A 90 3.01 -24.06 -2.04
N GLY A 91 3.74 -23.74 -0.97
CA GLY A 91 3.59 -24.30 0.36
C GLY A 91 3.36 -23.19 1.38
N LEU A 92 3.22 -23.58 2.65
CA LEU A 92 2.92 -22.69 3.74
C LEU A 92 3.52 -23.18 5.05
N PHE A 93 4.22 -22.28 5.72
CA PHE A 93 4.61 -22.42 7.12
C PHE A 93 3.74 -21.56 8.01
N HIS A 94 3.32 -22.11 9.14
CA HIS A 94 2.61 -21.41 10.19
C HIS A 94 3.27 -21.67 11.53
N LYS A 95 3.60 -20.61 12.29
CA LYS A 95 4.24 -20.72 13.62
C LYS A 95 5.43 -21.70 13.64
N ASN A 96 6.32 -21.58 12.65
CA ASN A 96 7.54 -22.39 12.48
C ASN A 96 7.31 -23.88 12.15
N LYS A 97 6.08 -24.27 11.83
CA LYS A 97 5.74 -25.62 11.36
C LYS A 97 5.35 -25.57 9.89
N GLU A 98 5.86 -26.52 9.10
CA GLU A 98 5.33 -26.75 7.75
C GLU A 98 3.89 -27.28 7.90
N ILE A 99 2.92 -26.53 7.40
CA ILE A 99 1.51 -26.94 7.37
C ILE A 99 1.17 -27.51 6.00
N ILE A 100 1.73 -26.92 4.94
CA ILE A 100 1.46 -27.28 3.56
C ILE A 100 2.80 -27.39 2.83
N PRO A 101 3.20 -28.57 2.35
CA PRO A 101 4.38 -28.71 1.50
C PRO A 101 4.12 -28.09 0.11
N CYS A 102 5.18 -27.73 -0.62
CA CYS A 102 5.08 -27.17 -1.98
C CYS A 102 4.62 -28.22 -3.02
N LEU A 103 3.34 -28.59 -2.98
CA LEU A 103 2.72 -29.59 -3.86
C LEU A 103 1.56 -29.01 -4.69
N TYR A 104 1.17 -27.76 -4.43
CA TYR A 104 -0.07 -27.16 -4.91
C TYR A 104 0.23 -25.94 -5.77
N GLU A 105 -0.60 -25.68 -6.78
CA GLU A 105 -0.50 -24.50 -7.63
C GLU A 105 -1.01 -23.25 -6.92
N LYS A 106 -1.92 -23.42 -5.95
CA LYS A 106 -2.54 -22.32 -5.19
C LYS A 106 -2.84 -22.76 -3.76
N VAL A 107 -2.63 -21.85 -2.82
CA VAL A 107 -2.99 -21.98 -1.40
C VAL A 107 -3.70 -20.70 -0.96
N VAL A 108 -4.94 -20.82 -0.50
CA VAL A 108 -5.80 -19.70 -0.07
C VAL A 108 -6.20 -19.92 1.38
N LEU A 109 -5.83 -18.97 2.25
CA LEU A 109 -6.23 -18.95 3.66
C LEU A 109 -7.72 -18.63 3.79
N THR A 110 -8.42 -19.31 4.70
CA THR A 110 -9.84 -19.14 5.00
C THR A 110 -10.07 -18.55 6.40
N TYR A 111 -11.32 -18.23 6.72
CA TYR A 111 -11.70 -17.54 7.97
C TYR A 111 -11.30 -18.29 9.24
N ASN A 112 -11.43 -19.62 9.25
CA ASN A 112 -11.11 -20.49 10.39
C ASN A 112 -9.64 -20.97 10.41
N ASP A 113 -8.73 -20.25 9.74
CA ASP A 113 -7.31 -20.62 9.58
C ASP A 113 -7.06 -21.98 8.90
N SER A 114 -8.03 -22.46 8.11
CA SER A 114 -7.84 -23.54 7.14
C SER A 114 -7.40 -22.98 5.78
N TYR A 115 -7.09 -23.87 4.85
CA TYR A 115 -6.46 -23.52 3.58
C TYR A 115 -7.08 -24.32 2.44
N ILE A 116 -7.69 -23.61 1.49
CA ILE A 116 -8.08 -24.21 0.23
C ILE A 116 -6.83 -24.34 -0.63
N VAL A 117 -6.56 -25.56 -1.08
CA VAL A 117 -5.40 -25.89 -1.90
C VAL A 117 -5.85 -26.40 -3.26
N LYS A 118 -5.11 -26.04 -4.32
CA LYS A 118 -5.43 -26.41 -5.72
C LYS A 118 -4.30 -27.23 -6.34
N LYS A 119 -4.66 -28.29 -7.05
CA LYS A 119 -3.75 -29.07 -7.90
C LYS A 119 -4.47 -29.49 -9.17
N GLY A 120 -4.03 -29.01 -10.33
CA GLY A 120 -4.76 -29.18 -11.58
C GLY A 120 -6.16 -28.55 -11.50
N GLN A 121 -7.20 -29.31 -11.79
CA GLN A 121 -8.59 -28.82 -11.78
C GLN A 121 -9.30 -28.99 -10.44
N VAL A 122 -8.69 -29.72 -9.49
CA VAL A 122 -9.34 -30.09 -8.24
C VAL A 122 -8.81 -29.28 -7.05
N LEU A 123 -9.68 -29.12 -6.07
CA LEU A 123 -9.48 -28.45 -4.81
C LEU A 123 -9.55 -29.45 -3.66
N GLY A 124 -8.84 -29.12 -2.59
CA GLY A 124 -8.97 -29.75 -1.28
C GLY A 124 -8.84 -28.70 -0.18
N LEU A 125 -9.02 -29.13 1.07
CA LEU A 125 -8.94 -28.25 2.23
C LEU A 125 -8.03 -28.88 3.28
N ILE A 126 -7.01 -28.12 3.67
CA ILE A 126 -6.08 -28.47 4.75
C ILE A 126 -6.38 -27.56 5.93
N ASN A 127 -6.51 -28.08 7.15
CA ASN A 127 -6.75 -27.24 8.32
C ASN A 127 -5.46 -26.63 8.91
N SER A 128 -5.62 -25.79 9.93
CA SER A 128 -4.51 -25.12 10.64
C SER A 128 -3.45 -26.05 11.22
N LEU A 129 -3.77 -27.33 11.44
CA LEU A 129 -2.86 -28.35 11.96
C LEU A 129 -2.05 -29.07 10.86
N GLY A 130 -2.42 -28.87 9.59
CA GLY A 130 -1.86 -29.56 8.43
C GLY A 130 -2.62 -30.82 8.01
N LYS A 131 -3.82 -31.06 8.58
CA LYS A 131 -4.64 -32.22 8.23
C LYS A 131 -5.48 -31.92 6.99
N LEU A 132 -5.42 -32.80 5.99
CA LEU A 132 -6.33 -32.77 4.84
C LEU A 132 -7.74 -33.18 5.31
N ILE A 133 -8.66 -32.22 5.35
CA ILE A 133 -10.07 -32.40 5.75
C ILE A 133 -10.93 -32.73 4.54
N ILE A 134 -10.73 -32.00 3.44
CA ILE A 134 -11.43 -32.23 2.17
C ILE A 134 -10.41 -32.79 1.18
N PRO A 135 -10.60 -34.01 0.65
CA PRO A 135 -9.68 -34.61 -0.32
C PRO A 135 -9.65 -33.81 -1.63
N MET A 136 -8.58 -34.01 -2.40
CA MET A 136 -8.32 -33.31 -3.67
C MET A 136 -9.20 -33.87 -4.81
N GLU A 137 -10.51 -33.71 -4.73
CA GLU A 137 -11.46 -34.28 -5.70
C GLU A 137 -12.62 -33.34 -6.08
N TYR A 138 -12.70 -32.15 -5.46
CA TYR A 138 -13.81 -31.22 -5.65
C TYR A 138 -13.41 -30.06 -6.58
N LEU A 139 -14.38 -29.47 -7.27
CA LEU A 139 -14.16 -28.32 -8.17
C LEU A 139 -14.37 -26.99 -7.45
N ASP A 140 -15.19 -26.98 -6.40
CA ASP A 140 -15.43 -25.82 -5.54
C ASP A 140 -15.46 -26.22 -4.05
N ILE A 141 -14.97 -25.32 -3.20
CA ILE A 141 -15.02 -25.44 -1.75
C ILE A 141 -15.39 -24.07 -1.17
N SER A 142 -16.50 -24.04 -0.45
CA SER A 142 -17.01 -22.82 0.19
C SER A 142 -17.52 -23.11 1.60
N GLN A 143 -17.60 -22.08 2.43
CA GLN A 143 -18.21 -22.20 3.75
C GLN A 143 -19.74 -22.18 3.64
N SER A 144 -20.42 -22.93 4.52
CA SER A 144 -21.88 -22.85 4.64
C SER A 144 -22.28 -21.74 5.61
N TRP A 145 -22.80 -20.62 5.12
CA TRP A 145 -23.26 -19.53 5.99
C TRP A 145 -24.48 -19.92 6.84
N GLU A 146 -25.40 -20.69 6.27
CA GLU A 146 -26.61 -21.15 6.96
C GLU A 146 -26.32 -22.17 8.06
N LYS A 147 -25.35 -23.09 7.83
CA LYS A 147 -25.04 -24.17 8.78
C LYS A 147 -23.98 -23.79 9.81
N ASN A 148 -23.32 -22.63 9.65
CA ASN A 148 -22.32 -22.10 10.57
C ASN A 148 -22.93 -21.14 11.60
N ASP A 149 -24.12 -21.43 12.10
CA ASP A 149 -24.77 -20.64 13.15
C ASP A 149 -23.98 -20.66 14.48
N TYR A 150 -24.38 -19.81 15.43
CA TYR A 150 -23.71 -19.70 16.73
C TYR A 150 -23.78 -21.01 17.54
N GLU A 151 -24.85 -21.77 17.39
CA GLU A 151 -25.13 -23.01 18.12
C GLU A 151 -24.31 -24.21 17.60
N ASN A 152 -23.88 -24.19 16.33
CA ASN A 152 -23.08 -25.26 15.76
C ASN A 152 -21.64 -25.20 16.29
N PRO A 153 -21.16 -26.24 17.00
CA PRO A 153 -19.80 -26.27 17.54
C PRO A 153 -18.72 -26.54 16.47
N LYS A 154 -19.12 -26.86 15.23
CA LYS A 154 -18.22 -27.20 14.13
C LYS A 154 -18.35 -26.20 12.98
N PHE A 155 -17.26 -25.96 12.29
CA PHE A 155 -17.26 -25.21 11.03
C PHE A 155 -17.63 -26.15 9.88
N VAL A 156 -18.62 -25.76 9.09
CA VAL A 156 -19.21 -26.52 7.99
C VAL A 156 -18.72 -25.97 6.66
N TRP A 157 -18.12 -26.86 5.89
CA TRP A 157 -17.69 -26.66 4.52
C TRP A 157 -18.62 -27.39 3.56
N ILE A 158 -18.86 -26.78 2.40
CA ILE A 158 -19.56 -27.38 1.27
C ILE A 158 -18.51 -27.59 0.19
N ALA A 159 -18.33 -28.85 -0.23
CA ALA A 159 -17.45 -29.20 -1.33
C ALA A 159 -18.30 -29.70 -2.51
N LYS A 160 -18.11 -29.12 -3.69
CA LYS A 160 -18.89 -29.43 -4.89
C LYS A 160 -18.01 -30.04 -5.96
N GLY A 161 -18.33 -31.26 -6.37
CA GLY A 161 -17.80 -31.93 -7.55
C GLY A 161 -18.72 -31.71 -8.75
N MET A 162 -18.51 -32.47 -9.84
CA MET A 162 -19.35 -32.36 -11.04
C MET A 162 -20.81 -32.78 -10.81
N LEU A 163 -21.03 -33.83 -10.00
CA LEU A 163 -22.35 -34.43 -9.77
C LEU A 163 -22.70 -34.60 -8.29
N VAL A 164 -21.81 -34.16 -7.40
CA VAL A 164 -21.93 -34.40 -5.96
C VAL A 164 -21.65 -33.13 -5.18
N GLU A 165 -22.44 -32.91 -4.14
CA GLU A 165 -22.20 -31.89 -3.12
C GLU A 165 -22.12 -32.59 -1.76
N LYS A 166 -21.09 -32.29 -0.98
CA LYS A 166 -20.86 -32.94 0.31
C LYS A 166 -20.46 -31.91 1.37
N ASN A 167 -21.04 -32.08 2.56
CA ASN A 167 -20.65 -31.30 3.72
C ASN A 167 -19.44 -31.94 4.41
N PHE A 168 -18.47 -31.11 4.77
CA PHE A 168 -17.34 -31.47 5.60
C PHE A 168 -17.32 -30.61 6.85
N TYR A 169 -16.71 -31.13 7.92
CA TYR A 169 -16.73 -30.48 9.22
C TYR A 169 -15.30 -30.32 9.74
N ASP A 170 -15.01 -29.15 10.32
CA ASP A 170 -13.73 -28.80 10.91
C ASP A 170 -13.95 -28.10 12.27
N SER A 171 -12.87 -27.90 13.03
CA SER A 171 -12.93 -27.17 14.29
C SER A 171 -13.31 -25.70 14.06
N LYS A 172 -14.25 -25.19 14.86
CA LYS A 172 -14.62 -23.77 14.88
C LYS A 172 -13.53 -23.00 15.60
N ILE A 173 -12.79 -22.16 14.87
CA ILE A 173 -11.92 -21.14 15.49
C ILE A 173 -12.75 -19.87 15.60
N VAL A 174 -13.26 -19.59 16.80
CA VAL A 174 -13.94 -18.32 17.09
C VAL A 174 -12.86 -17.25 17.15
N LYS A 175 -12.68 -16.50 16.07
CA LYS A 175 -11.97 -15.22 16.15
C LYS A 175 -12.88 -14.29 16.93
N LYS A 176 -12.37 -13.70 18.03
CA LYS A 176 -13.13 -12.65 18.74
C LYS A 176 -13.35 -11.52 17.74
N ASP A 177 -14.61 -11.29 17.39
CA ASP A 177 -15.03 -10.18 16.53
C ASP A 177 -14.56 -8.87 17.16
N ASN A 178 -13.48 -8.32 16.64
CA ASN A 178 -13.03 -6.95 16.84
C ASN A 178 -12.24 -6.46 15.61
N ASP A 179 -12.53 -7.03 14.45
CA ASP A 179 -11.98 -6.59 13.17
C ASP A 179 -13.08 -6.76 12.12
N TYR A 180 -13.27 -5.75 11.29
CA TYR A 180 -14.43 -5.47 10.41
C TYR A 180 -15.64 -4.83 11.10
N GLY A 181 -15.52 -3.52 11.30
CA GLY A 181 -16.67 -2.63 11.48
C GLY A 181 -17.63 -2.74 10.30
N SER A 182 -18.81 -3.31 10.55
CA SER A 182 -20.01 -3.11 9.75
C SER A 182 -20.80 -1.98 10.37
N ASP A 183 -20.93 -0.85 9.65
CA ASP A 183 -22.06 0.08 9.72
C ASP A 183 -21.91 1.14 8.62
N LEU A 184 -22.18 0.73 7.37
CA LEU A 184 -22.54 1.69 6.32
C LEU A 184 -24.02 2.05 6.51
N LYS A 185 -24.28 3.04 7.37
CA LYS A 185 -25.52 3.81 7.30
C LYS A 185 -25.47 4.66 6.05
N MET A 186 -26.23 4.25 5.03
CA MET A 186 -26.64 5.11 3.91
C MET A 186 -27.39 6.32 4.48
N SER A 187 -26.71 7.45 4.58
CA SER A 187 -27.35 8.75 4.74
C SER A 187 -27.96 9.15 3.39
N THR A 188 -29.23 9.53 3.44
CA THR A 188 -30.02 10.17 2.40
C THR A 188 -29.19 11.13 1.54
N ILE A 189 -29.21 10.89 0.24
CA ILE A 189 -28.81 11.87 -0.76
C ILE A 189 -29.87 12.95 -0.73
N ASP A 190 -29.54 14.12 -0.19
CA ASP A 190 -30.25 15.33 -0.57
C ASP A 190 -29.96 15.52 -2.07
N VAL A 191 -30.99 15.32 -2.88
CA VAL A 191 -31.01 15.73 -4.28
C VAL A 191 -30.89 17.25 -4.27
N ILE A 192 -29.66 17.75 -4.34
CA ILE A 192 -29.43 19.14 -4.71
C ILE A 192 -29.80 19.21 -6.18
N GLU A 193 -30.96 19.82 -6.45
CA GLU A 193 -31.38 20.21 -7.79
C GLU A 193 -30.20 20.83 -8.54
N GLU A 194 -29.89 20.28 -9.72
CA GLU A 194 -29.07 20.97 -10.71
C GLU A 194 -29.76 22.29 -11.06
N LYS A 195 -29.48 23.35 -10.32
CA LYS A 195 -29.70 24.70 -10.82
C LYS A 195 -28.75 24.88 -12.00
N GLU A 196 -29.32 25.05 -13.19
CA GLU A 196 -28.63 25.62 -14.33
C GLU A 196 -27.73 26.76 -13.83
N VAL A 197 -26.42 26.63 -14.02
CA VAL A 197 -25.51 27.73 -13.71
C VAL A 197 -25.92 28.89 -14.62
N ASP A 198 -26.46 29.92 -13.99
CA ASP A 198 -27.09 31.07 -14.62
C ASP A 198 -26.12 31.71 -15.62
N ARG A 199 -26.54 31.87 -16.90
CA ARG A 199 -25.79 32.64 -17.92
C ARG A 199 -25.35 34.02 -17.40
N LYS A 200 -26.10 34.55 -16.43
CA LYS A 200 -25.75 35.77 -15.69
C LYS A 200 -24.42 35.65 -14.94
N THR A 201 -24.16 34.54 -14.27
CA THR A 201 -22.95 34.32 -13.47
C THR A 201 -21.69 34.24 -14.33
N GLU A 202 -21.77 33.52 -15.45
CA GLU A 202 -20.70 33.52 -16.45
C GLU A 202 -20.44 34.92 -16.99
N ALA A 203 -21.49 35.66 -17.34
CA ALA A 203 -21.40 37.04 -17.80
C ALA A 203 -20.81 38.00 -16.74
N LEU A 204 -21.04 37.77 -15.44
CA LEU A 204 -20.40 38.53 -14.37
C LEU A 204 -18.90 38.26 -14.32
N LEU A 205 -18.48 36.99 -14.38
CA LEU A 205 -17.06 36.61 -14.35
C LEU A 205 -16.32 37.12 -15.59
N LEU A 206 -16.95 37.08 -16.77
CA LEU A 206 -16.38 37.61 -18.03
C LEU A 206 -16.16 39.14 -18.03
N LYS A 207 -16.73 39.89 -17.07
CA LYS A 207 -16.37 41.31 -16.88
C LYS A 207 -15.00 41.50 -16.24
N LYS A 208 -14.50 40.48 -15.51
CA LYS A 208 -13.23 40.51 -14.75
C LYS A 208 -12.13 39.67 -15.40
N TYR A 209 -12.51 38.65 -16.16
CA TYR A 209 -11.62 37.65 -16.73
C TYR A 209 -11.84 37.51 -18.24
N ASP A 210 -10.77 37.19 -18.97
CA ASP A 210 -10.79 37.09 -20.43
C ASP A 210 -11.47 35.79 -20.91
N ALA A 211 -11.41 34.75 -20.09
CA ALA A 211 -12.10 33.49 -20.33
C ALA A 211 -12.53 32.85 -19.01
N VAL A 212 -13.66 32.15 -19.05
CA VAL A 212 -14.26 31.46 -17.90
C VAL A 212 -14.67 30.06 -18.35
N GLN A 213 -14.34 29.05 -17.55
CA GLN A 213 -14.79 27.68 -17.72
C GLN A 213 -15.41 27.21 -16.41
N ILE A 214 -16.73 27.07 -16.40
CA ILE A 214 -17.47 26.57 -15.23
C ILE A 214 -17.21 25.06 -15.12
N TYR A 215 -16.69 24.63 -13.97
CA TYR A 215 -16.41 23.23 -13.69
C TYR A 215 -17.51 22.56 -12.85
N SER A 216 -18.12 23.34 -11.94
CA SER A 216 -19.22 22.91 -11.08
C SER A 216 -20.01 24.14 -10.62
N ASN A 217 -21.11 23.94 -9.90
CA ASN A 217 -21.93 25.03 -9.36
C ASN A 217 -21.17 25.94 -8.36
N SER A 218 -20.02 25.48 -7.83
CA SER A 218 -19.22 26.23 -6.84
C SER A 218 -17.90 26.76 -7.38
N ILE A 219 -17.37 26.22 -8.49
CA ILE A 219 -16.00 26.49 -8.94
C ILE A 219 -15.95 26.75 -10.45
N ALA A 220 -15.30 27.86 -10.83
CA ALA A 220 -14.93 28.14 -12.20
C ALA A 220 -13.40 28.31 -12.35
N TYR A 221 -12.86 27.77 -13.43
CA TYR A 221 -11.51 28.08 -13.89
C TYR A 221 -11.56 29.36 -14.72
N VAL A 222 -10.66 30.30 -14.45
CA VAL A 222 -10.65 31.60 -15.11
C VAL A 222 -9.30 31.88 -15.73
N THR A 223 -9.27 32.66 -16.81
CA THR A 223 -8.05 33.15 -17.44
C THR A 223 -8.03 34.68 -17.43
N LYS A 224 -6.91 35.26 -17.01
CA LYS A 224 -6.65 36.70 -17.06
C LYS A 224 -5.25 36.94 -17.59
N ASN A 225 -5.09 37.75 -18.63
CA ASN A 225 -3.82 38.03 -19.30
C ASN A 225 -3.05 36.74 -19.66
N GLY A 226 -3.77 35.72 -20.14
CA GLY A 226 -3.19 34.40 -20.47
C GLY A 226 -2.76 33.54 -19.28
N LYS A 227 -3.06 33.95 -18.04
CA LYS A 227 -2.76 33.21 -16.82
C LYS A 227 -4.02 32.66 -16.17
N LYS A 228 -3.94 31.46 -15.60
CA LYS A 228 -5.06 30.67 -15.09
C LYS A 228 -5.18 30.78 -13.57
N GLY A 229 -6.43 30.87 -13.11
CA GLY A 229 -6.82 30.89 -11.70
C GLY A 229 -8.10 30.09 -11.48
N ILE A 230 -8.57 30.07 -10.24
CA ILE A 230 -9.80 29.39 -9.82
C ILE A 230 -10.59 30.36 -8.95
N VAL A 231 -11.89 30.48 -9.21
CA VAL A 231 -12.80 31.33 -8.42
C VAL A 231 -13.91 30.50 -7.79
N ASP A 232 -14.28 30.88 -6.57
CA ASP A 232 -15.55 30.51 -5.96
C ASP A 232 -16.65 31.29 -6.67
N ILE A 233 -17.60 30.57 -7.26
CA ILE A 233 -18.68 31.17 -8.04
C ILE A 233 -19.66 31.94 -7.15
N PHE A 234 -19.95 31.45 -5.95
CA PHE A 234 -20.93 32.04 -5.03
C PHE A 234 -20.40 33.32 -4.40
N ASN A 235 -19.17 33.27 -3.92
CA ASN A 235 -18.54 34.38 -3.21
C ASN A 235 -17.81 35.34 -4.16
N GLN A 236 -17.59 34.93 -5.42
CA GLN A 236 -16.77 35.64 -6.42
C GLN A 236 -15.33 35.90 -5.95
N GLU A 237 -14.84 35.06 -5.04
CA GLU A 237 -13.51 35.13 -4.46
C GLU A 237 -12.53 34.27 -5.26
N GLU A 238 -11.29 34.74 -5.42
CA GLU A 238 -10.24 33.96 -6.06
C GLU A 238 -9.70 32.91 -5.07
N ILE A 239 -9.98 31.63 -5.34
CA ILE A 239 -9.39 30.49 -4.64
C ILE A 239 -7.91 30.36 -5.03
N ILE A 240 -7.61 30.50 -6.32
CA ILE A 240 -6.25 30.54 -6.89
C ILE A 240 -6.15 31.76 -7.79
N TYR A 241 -5.09 32.56 -7.62
CA TYR A 241 -4.92 33.78 -8.39
C TYR A 241 -4.53 33.47 -9.85
N PRO A 242 -5.02 34.24 -10.83
CA PRO A 242 -4.69 34.02 -12.24
C PRO A 242 -3.27 34.53 -12.57
N ILE A 243 -2.26 33.84 -12.06
CA ILE A 243 -0.82 34.15 -12.27
C ILE A 243 -0.03 32.96 -12.81
N TYR A 244 -0.68 31.80 -12.98
CA TYR A 244 -0.05 30.55 -13.43
C TYR A 244 -0.32 30.28 -14.90
N GLU A 245 0.58 29.58 -15.57
CA GLU A 245 0.35 29.06 -16.92
C GLU A 245 -0.64 27.89 -16.91
N GLU A 246 -0.64 27.13 -15.82
CA GLU A 246 -1.46 25.94 -15.63
C GLU A 246 -1.90 25.84 -14.18
N VAL A 247 -3.15 25.44 -13.95
CA VAL A 247 -3.69 25.10 -12.62
C VAL A 247 -4.55 23.85 -12.78
N ILE A 248 -4.23 22.79 -12.04
CA ILE A 248 -4.95 21.51 -12.05
C ILE A 248 -5.13 21.04 -10.61
N THR A 249 -6.33 20.55 -10.27
CA THR A 249 -6.54 19.86 -8.99
C THR A 249 -5.62 18.65 -8.87
N TYR A 250 -4.77 18.65 -7.86
CA TYR A 250 -3.84 17.58 -7.56
C TYR A 250 -4.54 16.55 -6.69
N ARG A 251 -4.96 15.44 -7.30
CA ARG A 251 -5.57 14.31 -6.58
C ARG A 251 -4.49 13.65 -5.73
N ASN A 252 -4.65 13.69 -4.42
CA ASN A 252 -3.80 12.98 -3.46
C ASN A 252 -4.65 12.00 -2.63
N LYS A 253 -4.01 11.17 -1.81
CA LYS A 253 -4.69 10.26 -0.87
C LYS A 253 -5.28 11.02 0.34
N ASP A 254 -5.11 12.33 0.40
CA ASP A 254 -5.39 13.16 1.56
C ASP A 254 -6.72 13.90 1.39
N LYS A 255 -7.32 14.30 2.51
CA LYS A 255 -8.59 15.06 2.48
C LYS A 255 -8.39 16.56 2.17
N LYS A 256 -7.16 17.00 1.91
CA LYS A 256 -6.83 18.41 1.64
C LYS A 256 -6.74 18.64 0.14
N THR A 257 -7.52 19.62 -0.35
CA THR A 257 -7.41 20.09 -1.74
C THR A 257 -6.05 20.75 -1.97
N VAL A 258 -5.30 20.19 -2.91
CA VAL A 258 -4.02 20.71 -3.38
C VAL A 258 -4.14 20.96 -4.88
N TYR A 259 -3.43 21.97 -5.38
CA TYR A 259 -3.37 22.31 -6.79
C TYR A 259 -1.95 22.18 -7.30
N LYS A 260 -1.79 21.48 -8.42
CA LYS A 260 -0.56 21.51 -9.21
C LYS A 260 -0.62 22.72 -10.12
N VAL A 261 0.41 23.54 -10.05
CA VAL A 261 0.50 24.78 -10.83
C VAL A 261 1.78 24.84 -11.62
N LYS A 262 1.74 25.58 -12.74
CA LYS A 262 2.92 25.86 -13.56
C LYS A 262 3.20 27.35 -13.59
N HIS A 263 4.41 27.76 -13.24
CA HIS A 263 4.87 29.14 -13.30
C HIS A 263 6.28 29.19 -13.87
N ASN A 264 6.51 30.05 -14.86
CA ASN A 264 7.79 30.19 -15.56
C ASN A 264 8.31 28.86 -16.10
N GLY A 265 7.43 28.05 -16.69
CA GLY A 265 7.81 26.75 -17.26
C GLY A 265 7.98 25.61 -16.26
N LYS A 266 7.94 25.85 -14.95
CA LYS A 266 8.18 24.84 -13.89
C LYS A 266 6.93 24.58 -13.05
N TYR A 267 6.83 23.37 -12.51
CA TYR A 267 5.71 22.90 -11.70
C TYR A 267 5.98 23.05 -10.19
N GLY A 268 4.92 23.37 -9.45
CA GLY A 268 4.87 23.42 -7.99
C GLY A 268 3.49 22.99 -7.46
N LEU A 269 3.33 23.01 -6.14
CA LEU A 269 2.09 22.66 -5.45
C LEU A 269 1.66 23.79 -4.52
N ILE A 270 0.37 24.12 -4.53
CA ILE A 270 -0.23 25.16 -3.69
C ILE A 270 -1.56 24.70 -3.08
N GLN A 271 -2.01 25.42 -2.06
CA GLN A 271 -3.38 25.37 -1.56
C GLN A 271 -4.15 26.64 -1.96
N ALA A 272 -5.44 26.68 -1.60
CA ALA A 272 -6.26 27.89 -1.69
C ALA A 272 -5.55 29.10 -1.07
N GLY A 273 -5.80 30.28 -1.66
CA GLY A 273 -5.10 31.52 -1.30
C GLY A 273 -3.64 31.55 -1.77
N ASN A 274 -3.24 30.67 -2.71
CA ASN A 274 -1.87 30.57 -3.23
C ASN A 274 -0.83 30.23 -2.17
N LYS A 275 -1.24 29.56 -1.09
CA LYS A 275 -0.32 29.11 -0.06
C LYS A 275 0.58 28.02 -0.63
N THR A 276 1.86 28.32 -0.76
CA THR A 276 2.84 27.40 -1.35
C THR A 276 3.08 26.19 -0.45
N ILE A 277 2.99 25.00 -1.05
CA ILE A 277 3.47 23.73 -0.48
C ILE A 277 4.84 23.41 -1.07
N LEU A 278 4.97 23.56 -2.38
CA LEU A 278 6.18 23.27 -3.14
C LEU A 278 6.38 24.35 -4.20
N ASN A 279 7.56 24.98 -4.20
CA ASN A 279 7.90 26.03 -5.16
C ASN A 279 7.86 25.51 -6.61
N CYS A 280 7.59 26.42 -7.56
CA CYS A 280 7.63 26.12 -8.99
C CYS A 280 9.09 26.00 -9.48
N GLU A 281 9.72 24.85 -9.26
CA GLU A 281 11.10 24.59 -9.68
C GLU A 281 11.30 23.22 -10.35
N PHE A 282 10.23 22.43 -10.50
CA PHE A 282 10.28 21.06 -10.99
C PHE A 282 9.86 20.96 -12.46
N ASP A 283 10.49 20.05 -13.21
CA ASP A 283 10.12 19.74 -14.59
C ASP A 283 8.79 18.98 -14.68
N ALA A 284 8.49 18.17 -13.66
CA ALA A 284 7.24 17.45 -13.55
C ALA A 284 6.93 17.09 -12.10
N ILE A 285 5.63 16.91 -11.82
CA ILE A 285 5.08 16.36 -10.58
C ILE A 285 3.98 15.37 -10.99
N ASP A 286 4.14 14.09 -10.63
CA ASP A 286 3.14 13.04 -10.89
C ASP A 286 2.14 12.91 -9.73
N TYR A 287 1.08 12.12 -9.93
CA TYR A 287 0.00 11.94 -8.94
C TYR A 287 0.42 11.17 -7.69
N ASP A 288 1.52 10.42 -7.75
CA ASP A 288 2.04 9.63 -6.63
C ASP A 288 3.02 10.43 -5.76
N GLY A 289 3.25 11.72 -6.09
CA GLY A 289 4.15 12.61 -5.37
C GLY A 289 5.59 12.61 -5.89
N VAL A 290 5.89 11.89 -6.98
CA VAL A 290 7.23 11.93 -7.58
C VAL A 290 7.44 13.30 -8.21
N ILE A 291 8.52 13.96 -7.79
CA ILE A 291 8.96 15.25 -8.31
C ILE A 291 10.20 15.02 -9.18
N VAL A 292 10.25 15.67 -10.34
CA VAL A 292 11.32 15.51 -11.33
C VAL A 292 12.03 16.84 -11.53
N LYS A 293 13.37 16.82 -11.46
CA LYS A 293 14.24 17.96 -11.76
C LYS A 293 15.51 17.44 -12.43
N ASP A 294 15.87 18.00 -13.58
CA ASP A 294 17.10 17.67 -14.32
C ASP A 294 17.26 16.15 -14.59
N SER A 295 16.16 15.50 -15.00
CA SER A 295 16.06 14.04 -15.22
C SER A 295 16.26 13.14 -13.99
N LYS A 296 16.42 13.72 -12.79
CA LYS A 296 16.44 12.99 -11.52
C LYS A 296 15.10 13.08 -10.83
N ARG A 297 14.83 12.11 -9.96
CA ARG A 297 13.56 11.92 -9.27
C ARG A 297 13.73 12.05 -7.76
N GLY A 298 12.78 12.73 -7.15
CA GLY A 298 12.59 12.88 -5.72
C GLY A 298 11.13 12.56 -5.37
N MET A 299 10.71 12.87 -4.14
CA MET A 299 9.34 12.58 -3.70
C MET A 299 8.85 13.64 -2.72
N ILE A 300 7.63 14.12 -2.89
CA ILE A 300 6.92 14.90 -1.88
C ILE A 300 5.85 14.03 -1.20
N VAL A 301 5.85 14.07 0.14
CA VAL A 301 4.81 13.48 0.98
C VAL A 301 4.04 14.63 1.60
N LEU A 302 2.71 14.68 1.44
CA LEU A 302 1.92 15.86 1.84
C LEU A 302 1.48 15.85 3.31
N ASN A 303 1.35 14.68 3.92
CA ASN A 303 0.97 14.52 5.33
C ASN A 303 2.17 14.24 6.24
N THR A 304 3.30 14.88 5.97
CA THR A 304 4.50 14.71 6.78
C THR A 304 5.05 16.05 7.24
N ILE A 305 5.87 16.00 8.29
CA ILE A 305 6.62 17.16 8.80
C ILE A 305 7.96 17.35 8.09
N TYR A 306 8.39 16.36 7.31
CA TYR A 306 9.65 16.39 6.61
C TYR A 306 9.57 17.19 5.30
N PRO A 307 10.69 17.79 4.88
CA PRO A 307 10.79 18.33 3.53
C PRO A 307 10.65 17.21 2.49
N TYR A 308 10.45 17.62 1.23
CA TYR A 308 10.49 16.66 0.13
C TYR A 308 11.87 15.98 0.04
N ILE A 309 11.87 14.74 -0.45
CA ILE A 309 13.09 14.02 -0.80
C ILE A 309 13.64 14.62 -2.09
N GLU A 310 14.86 15.15 -2.05
CA GLU A 310 15.50 15.83 -3.18
C GLU A 310 15.58 14.96 -4.46
N PRO A 311 15.38 15.56 -5.65
CA PRO A 311 15.59 14.86 -6.91
C PRO A 311 17.06 14.53 -7.18
N LYS A 312 17.48 13.34 -6.77
CA LYS A 312 18.84 12.82 -7.05
C LYS A 312 18.88 11.36 -7.49
N TYR A 313 17.72 10.68 -7.51
CA TYR A 313 17.63 9.27 -7.86
C TYR A 313 17.24 9.07 -9.34
N ASN A 314 17.63 7.96 -9.93
CA ASN A 314 17.17 7.56 -11.27
C ASN A 314 15.71 7.10 -11.21
N THR A 315 15.34 6.38 -10.14
CA THR A 315 13.95 6.00 -9.82
C THR A 315 13.70 6.15 -8.32
N ILE A 316 12.46 6.44 -7.95
CA ILE A 316 11.96 6.41 -6.57
C ILE A 316 10.53 5.89 -6.59
N LYS A 317 10.20 4.97 -5.67
CA LYS A 317 8.87 4.36 -5.57
C LYS A 317 8.54 3.99 -4.14
N GLU A 318 7.35 4.35 -3.67
CA GLU A 318 6.84 3.92 -2.37
C GLU A 318 6.69 2.39 -2.35
N ILE A 319 7.29 1.73 -1.35
CA ILE A 319 7.22 0.28 -1.21
C ILE A 319 6.49 -0.17 0.05
N LYS A 320 6.53 0.64 1.13
CA LYS A 320 5.90 0.32 2.41
C LYS A 320 5.59 1.62 3.18
N ASN A 321 4.54 1.56 3.98
CA ASN A 321 4.20 2.55 4.99
C ASN A 321 4.25 1.87 6.36
N ILE A 322 5.03 2.41 7.29
CA ILE A 322 5.25 1.81 8.61
C ILE A 322 4.51 2.66 9.64
N LYS A 323 3.50 2.11 10.31
CA LYS A 323 2.81 2.85 11.39
C LYS A 323 3.81 3.18 12.51
N VAL A 324 3.93 4.47 12.83
CA VAL A 324 4.78 4.95 13.95
C VAL A 324 3.94 5.34 15.15
N LYS A 325 2.76 5.92 14.91
CA LYS A 325 1.71 6.22 15.91
C LYS A 325 0.34 6.31 15.19
N ASP A 326 -0.74 6.50 15.94
CA ASP A 326 -2.11 6.34 15.41
C ASP A 326 -2.45 7.18 14.17
N ASP A 327 -1.88 8.39 14.05
CA ASP A 327 -2.14 9.28 12.91
C ASP A 327 -0.94 9.47 11.99
N TRP A 328 0.09 8.62 12.09
CA TRP A 328 1.30 8.79 11.28
C TRP A 328 1.94 7.47 10.85
N TRP A 329 2.10 7.36 9.53
CA TRP A 329 2.78 6.28 8.83
C TRP A 329 4.04 6.82 8.17
N PHE A 330 5.17 6.19 8.48
CA PHE A 330 6.45 6.51 7.90
C PHE A 330 6.58 5.87 6.51
N GLY A 331 6.63 6.73 5.49
CA GLY A 331 6.84 6.31 4.10
C GLY A 331 8.25 5.80 3.86
N LEU A 332 8.36 4.64 3.21
CA LEU A 332 9.62 4.03 2.82
C LEU A 332 9.62 3.77 1.31
N PHE A 333 10.68 4.22 0.65
CA PHE A 333 10.79 4.24 -0.80
C PHE A 333 11.99 3.39 -1.26
N GLU A 334 11.81 2.58 -2.31
CA GLU A 334 12.94 2.00 -3.06
C GLU A 334 13.44 3.02 -4.06
N VAL A 335 14.76 3.21 -4.09
CA VAL A 335 15.45 4.11 -5.02
C VAL A 335 16.49 3.36 -5.86
N THR A 336 16.76 3.87 -7.05
CA THR A 336 17.94 3.48 -7.84
C THR A 336 18.88 4.66 -8.01
N THR A 337 20.16 4.40 -7.84
CA THR A 337 21.28 5.31 -8.12
C THR A 337 22.13 4.74 -9.25
N GLU A 338 23.21 5.43 -9.61
CA GLU A 338 24.24 4.89 -10.52
C GLU A 338 24.98 3.67 -9.93
N LYS A 339 25.00 3.55 -8.60
CA LYS A 339 25.72 2.50 -7.87
C LYS A 339 24.84 1.29 -7.51
N GLY A 340 23.52 1.41 -7.61
CA GLY A 340 22.59 0.30 -7.41
C GLY A 340 21.28 0.70 -6.75
N LYS A 341 20.67 -0.26 -6.04
CA LYS A 341 19.40 -0.07 -5.33
C LYS A 341 19.61 0.29 -3.86
N GLY A 342 18.68 1.08 -3.32
CA GLY A 342 18.68 1.51 -1.94
C GLY A 342 17.28 1.77 -1.41
N LEU A 343 17.19 2.05 -0.11
CA LEU A 343 15.96 2.49 0.54
C LEU A 343 16.16 3.92 1.06
N VAL A 344 15.13 4.76 0.94
CA VAL A 344 15.10 6.10 1.55
C VAL A 344 13.80 6.27 2.33
N GLY A 345 13.87 6.90 3.50
CA GLY A 345 12.68 7.25 4.27
C GLY A 345 12.06 8.56 3.79
N GLU A 346 10.80 8.82 4.12
CA GLU A 346 10.13 10.12 3.87
C GLU A 346 10.89 11.32 4.44
N ASN A 347 11.73 11.09 5.45
CA ASN A 347 12.63 12.07 6.05
C ASN A 347 13.92 12.34 5.25
N GLY A 348 14.08 11.73 4.07
CA GLY A 348 15.27 11.85 3.24
C GLY A 348 16.46 11.02 3.71
N VAL A 349 16.34 10.25 4.80
CA VAL A 349 17.43 9.40 5.29
C VAL A 349 17.62 8.23 4.33
N GLU A 350 18.81 8.14 3.74
CA GLU A 350 19.24 7.00 2.93
C GLU A 350 19.63 5.84 3.85
N PHE A 351 18.93 4.72 3.73
CA PHE A 351 19.24 3.47 4.41
C PHE A 351 20.21 2.61 3.60
N PHE A 352 21.15 3.26 2.93
CA PHE A 352 22.23 2.60 2.21
C PHE A 352 23.46 3.50 2.18
N LYS A 353 24.63 2.89 2.18
CA LYS A 353 25.92 3.52 1.93
C LYS A 353 26.66 2.64 0.94
N ASP A 354 27.09 3.25 -0.17
CA ASP A 354 27.84 2.54 -1.21
C ASP A 354 29.33 2.44 -0.89
#